data_AF-A0ABC8V2V0-F1
#
_entry.id   AF-A0ABC8V2V0-F1
#
_cell.length_a   1.000
_cell.length_b   1.000
_cell.length_c   1.000
_cell.angle_alpha   90.00
_cell.angle_beta   90.00
_cell.angle_gamma   90.00
#
_symmetry.space_group_name_H-M   'P 1'
#
loop_
_entity.id
_entity.type
_entity.pdbx_description
1 polymer ?
#
loop_
_entity_poly.entity_id
_entity_poly.type
_entity_poly.pdbx_seq_one_letter_code
_entity_poly.pdbx_strand_id
1 'polypeptide(L)' 'MIKQIEEPEKAAKRLMQEAYQRGSADNITTVVVRFLANQEGSSHSGS' A
#
# COMPACT_ATOMS: atom_id res chain seq x y z
N MET A 1 8.29 9.37 8.30
CA MET A 1 8.23 7.97 8.77
C MET A 1 7.54 7.14 7.70
N ILE A 2 8.19 6.11 7.18
CA ILE A 2 7.55 5.12 6.29
C ILE A 2 6.99 4.02 7.20
N LYS A 3 5.67 3.81 7.18
CA LYS A 3 5.04 2.71 7.91
C LYS A 3 4.81 1.56 6.93
N GLN A 4 5.15 0.34 7.33
CA GLN A 4 4.77 -0.83 6.55
C GLN A 4 3.24 -0.93 6.50
N ILE A 5 2.71 -1.20 5.31
CA ILE A 5 1.30 -1.40 5.06
C ILE A 5 1.06 -2.90 5.05
N GLU A 6 0.34 -3.41 6.05
CA GLU A 6 -0.02 -4.84 6.16
C GLU A 6 -1.29 -5.19 5.38
N GLU A 7 -2.22 -4.24 5.25
CA GLU A 7 -3.49 -4.42 4.53
C GLU A 7 -3.71 -3.27 3.54
N PRO A 8 -3.64 -3.52 2.22
CA PRO A 8 -3.74 -2.47 1.20
C PRO A 8 -5.06 -1.69 1.29
N GLU A 9 -6.17 -2.39 1.55
CA GLU A 9 -7.49 -1.79 1.69
C GLU A 9 -7.56 -0.84 2.90
N LYS A 10 -7.03 -1.26 4.05
CA LYS A 10 -6.99 -0.43 5.26
C LYS A 10 -6.14 0.81 5.05
N ALA A 11 -5.02 0.69 4.33
CA ALA A 11 -4.19 1.82 3.97
C ALA A 11 -4.93 2.79 3.04
N ALA A 12 -5.64 2.29 2.02
CA ALA A 12 -6.42 3.13 1.13
C ALA A 12 -7.49 3.93 1.89
N LYS A 13 -8.24 3.27 2.78
CA LYS A 13 -9.24 3.92 3.65
C LYS A 13 -8.63 5.00 4.54
N ARG A 14 -7.47 4.72 5.15
CA ARG A 14 -6.77 5.67 6.00
C ARG A 14 -6.30 6.90 5.21
N LEU A 15 -5.72 6.71 4.04
CA LEU A 15 -5.26 7.81 3.18
C LEU A 15 -6.42 8.72 2.77
N MET A 16 -7.56 8.14 2.39
CA MET A 16 -8.79 8.88 2.13
C MET A 16 -9.24 9.69 3.36
N GLN A 17 -9.29 9.08 4.54
CA GLN A 17 -9.67 9.78 5.78
C GLN A 17 -8.74 10.93 6.11
N GLU A 18 -7.43 10.74 6.00
CA GLU A 18 -6.46 11.79 6.27
C GLU A 18 -6.59 12.96 5.28
N ALA A 19 -6.87 12.68 4.01
CA ALA A 19 -7.10 13.72 3.01
C ALA A 19 -8.38 14.52 3.29
N TYR A 20 -9.48 13.86 3.68
CA TYR A 20 -10.70 14.55 4.10
C TYR A 20 -10.48 15.40 5.36
N GLN A 21 -9.79 14.86 6.37
CA GLN A 21 -9.50 15.57 7.62
C GLN A 21 -8.62 16.81 7.40
N ARG A 22 -7.80 16.82 6.36
CA ARG A 22 -6.96 17.96 5.96
C ARG A 22 -7.70 18.99 5.09
N GLY A 23 -9.00 18.79 4.85
CA GLY A 23 -9.84 19.73 4.12
C GLY A 23 -9.75 19.60 2.60
N SER A 24 -9.46 18.40 2.07
CA SER A 24 -9.60 18.19 0.63
C SER A 24 -11.04 18.47 0.19
N ALA A 25 -11.19 19.41 -0.73
CA ALA A 25 -12.47 19.84 -1.28
C ALA A 25 -12.70 19.33 -2.73
N ASP A 26 -11.84 18.44 -3.22
CA ASP A 26 -11.96 17.81 -4.53
C ASP A 26 -12.21 16.30 -4.41
N ASN A 27 -12.64 15.68 -5.50
CA ASN A 27 -12.81 14.24 -5.63
C ASN A 27 -11.45 13.54 -5.54
N ILE A 28 -11.30 12.66 -4.57
CA ILE A 28 -10.09 11.84 -4.39
C ILE A 28 -10.43 10.38 -4.61
N THR A 29 -9.61 9.71 -5.41
CA THR A 29 -9.58 8.24 -5.51
C THR A 29 -8.22 7.74 -5.04
N THR A 30 -8.20 6.76 -4.14
CA THR A 30 -6.96 6.17 -3.63
C THR A 30 -6.83 4.72 -4.07
N VAL A 31 -5.71 4.36 -4.69
CA VAL A 31 -5.35 2.98 -5.06
C VAL A 31 -4.05 2.61 -4.35
N VAL A 32 -4.05 1.48 -3.62
CA VAL A 32 -2.85 0.95 -2.96
C VAL A 32 -2.53 -0.41 -3.57
N VAL A 33 -1.32 -0.52 -4.14
CA VAL A 33 -0.82 -1.75 -4.77
C VAL A 33 0.27 -2.34 -3.89
N ARG A 34 0.10 -3.61 -3.50
CA ARG A 34 1.16 -4.39 -2.87
C ARG A 34 1.83 -5.23 -3.93
N PHE A 35 3.10 -4.94 -4.21
CA PHE A 35 3.93 -5.82 -4.99
C PHE A 35 4.36 -6.99 -4.10
N LEU A 36 3.84 -8.17 -4.40
CA LEU A 36 4.39 -9.42 -3.87
C LEU A 36 5.58 -9.75 -4.75
N ALA A 37 6.80 -9.42 -4.29
CA ALA A 37 8.00 -9.85 -4.99
C ALA A 37 7.96 -11.38 -5.12
N ASN A 38 8.28 -11.90 -6.31
CA ASN A 38 8.36 -13.33 -6.64
C ASN A 38 8.71 -14.20 -5.43
N GLN A 39 7.77 -15.03 -4.97
CA GLN A 39 8.10 -16.22 -4.17
C GLN A 39 8.81 -17.31 -5.01
N GLU A 40 9.11 -17.02 -6.28
CA GLU A 40 9.91 -17.87 -7.18
C GLU A 40 11.24 -17.16 -7.48
N GLY A 41 12.28 -17.45 -6.69
CA GLY A 41 13.61 -16.90 -6.93
C GLY A 41 14.70 -17.22 -5.89
N SER A 42 14.38 -17.86 -4.77
CA SER A 42 15.38 -18.30 -3.77
C SER A 42 15.48 -19.81 -3.64
N SER A 43 15.40 -20.52 -4.76
CA SER A 43 15.79 -21.94 -4.88
C SER A 43 16.85 -22.10 -5.97
N HIS A 44 17.92 -21.31 -5.89
CA HIS A 44 19.22 -21.75 -6.41
C HIS A 44 19.97 -22.45 -5.28
N SER A 45 19.65 -23.73 -5.10
CA SER A 45 20.59 -24.69 -4.50
C SER A 45 21.75 -24.85 -5.49
N GLY A 46 22.79 -24.04 -5.33
CA GLY A 46 24.09 -24.28 -5.97
C GLY A 46 24.68 -25.57 -5.41
N SER A 47 24.98 -26.49 -6.32
CA SER A 47 25.73 -27.73 -6.08
C SER A 47 27.18 -27.45 -5.66
#